data_AF-A0A239FB34-F1
#
_entry.id   AF-A0A239FB34-F1
#
_cell.length_a   1.000
_cell.length_b   1.000
_cell.length_c   1.000
_cell.angle_alpha   90.00
_cell.angle_beta   90.00
_cell.angle_gamma   90.00
#
_symmetry.space_group_name_H-M   'P 1'
#
loop_
_entity.id
_entity.type
_entity.pdbx_description
1 polymer ?
#
loop_
_entity_poly.entity_id
_entity_poly.type
_entity_poly.pdbx_seq_one_letter_code
_entity_poly.pdbx_strand_id
1 'polypeptide(L)'
;MPQFSRTLLRAAVLAVSSAAAVASAGAAHADAQSEGAATAAKAGRAATSALIGTVNHLPVNPFAQTSVNPLDNAVGSQVADFKPVSTADVTKPVADSRTVSDLPLIGDTVRTLQGG
;
A
#
# COMPACT_ATOMS: atom_id res chain seq x y z
N MET A 1 44.00 -58.13 -7.66
CA MET A 1 42.55 -57.90 -7.87
C MET A 1 42.21 -56.44 -7.60
N PRO A 2 41.85 -55.61 -8.61
CA PRO A 2 41.59 -54.16 -8.46
C PRO A 2 40.11 -53.85 -8.18
N GLN A 3 39.45 -54.69 -7.38
CA GLN A 3 38.01 -54.66 -7.15
C GLN A 3 37.61 -53.44 -6.28
N PHE A 4 38.45 -53.09 -5.30
CA PHE A 4 38.21 -51.99 -4.37
C PHE A 4 38.15 -50.61 -5.04
N SER A 5 38.95 -50.38 -6.08
CA SER A 5 39.01 -49.08 -6.77
C SER A 5 37.71 -48.77 -7.55
N ARG A 6 37.00 -49.81 -8.00
CA ARG A 6 35.76 -49.67 -8.80
C ARG A 6 34.55 -49.40 -7.91
N THR A 7 34.53 -49.98 -6.71
CA THR A 7 33.47 -49.77 -5.72
C THR A 7 33.53 -48.35 -5.15
N LEU A 8 34.73 -47.84 -4.86
CA LEU A 8 34.92 -46.47 -4.38
C LEU A 8 34.52 -45.41 -5.42
N LEU A 9 34.86 -45.62 -6.70
CA LEU A 9 34.47 -44.72 -7.79
C LEU A 9 32.93 -44.65 -7.94
N ARG A 10 32.24 -45.78 -7.82
CA ARG A 10 30.76 -45.82 -7.91
C ARG A 10 30.08 -45.14 -6.72
N ALA A 11 30.60 -45.35 -5.51
CA ALA A 11 30.10 -44.67 -4.32
C ALA A 11 30.27 -43.15 -4.41
N ALA A 12 31.41 -42.67 -4.92
CA ALA A 12 31.66 -41.24 -5.13
C ALA A 12 30.69 -40.62 -6.15
N VAL A 13 30.43 -41.29 -7.28
CA VAL A 13 29.48 -40.80 -8.30
C VAL A 13 28.05 -40.72 -7.74
N LEU A 14 27.61 -41.74 -7.00
CA LEU A 14 26.30 -41.74 -6.33
C LEU A 14 26.19 -40.57 -5.34
N ALA A 15 27.20 -40.39 -4.48
CA ALA A 15 27.21 -39.29 -3.51
C ALA A 15 27.16 -37.89 -4.17
N VAL A 16 27.89 -37.70 -5.27
CA VAL A 16 27.87 -36.43 -6.03
C VAL A 16 26.52 -36.22 -6.71
N SER A 17 25.93 -37.26 -7.31
CA SER A 17 24.61 -37.15 -7.93
C SER A 17 23.50 -36.84 -6.92
N SER A 18 23.55 -37.42 -5.72
CA SER A 18 22.61 -37.10 -4.65
C SER A 18 22.81 -35.69 -4.13
N ALA A 19 24.05 -35.22 -3.98
CA ALA A 19 24.34 -33.86 -3.56
C ALA A 19 23.86 -32.84 -4.60
N ALA A 20 24.06 -33.13 -5.89
CA ALA A 20 23.55 -32.30 -6.98
C ALA A 20 22.02 -32.25 -7.01
N ALA A 21 21.33 -33.38 -6.81
CA ALA A 21 19.87 -33.44 -6.75
C ALA A 21 19.29 -32.65 -5.56
N VAL A 22 19.92 -32.74 -4.39
CA VAL A 22 19.52 -31.97 -3.20
C VAL A 22 19.76 -30.47 -3.41
N ALA A 23 20.88 -30.09 -4.03
CA ALA A 23 21.16 -28.69 -4.38
C ALA A 23 20.15 -28.12 -5.39
N SER A 24 19.80 -28.88 -6.43
CA SER A 24 18.79 -28.45 -7.41
C SER A 24 17.40 -28.36 -6.80
N ALA A 25 17.04 -29.28 -5.91
CA ALA A 25 15.78 -29.20 -5.18
C ALA A 25 15.75 -27.98 -4.25
N GLY A 26 16.84 -27.72 -3.52
CA GLY A 26 16.98 -26.52 -2.68
C GLY A 26 16.85 -25.22 -3.48
N ALA A 27 17.46 -25.14 -4.67
CA ALA A 27 17.33 -23.99 -5.55
C ALA A 27 15.89 -23.79 -6.05
N ALA A 28 15.21 -24.85 -6.47
CA ALA A 28 13.80 -24.79 -6.89
C ALA A 28 12.87 -24.37 -5.74
N HIS A 29 13.12 -24.85 -4.53
CA HIS A 29 12.37 -24.42 -3.34
C HIS A 29 12.60 -22.94 -3.00
N ALA A 30 13.84 -22.45 -3.11
CA ALA A 30 14.16 -21.04 -2.87
C ALA A 30 13.50 -20.12 -3.92
N ASP A 31 13.50 -20.54 -5.19
CA ASP A 31 12.83 -19.84 -6.28
C ASP A 31 11.32 -19.77 -6.08
N ALA A 32 10.67 -20.90 -5.79
CA ALA A 32 9.25 -20.96 -5.47
C ALA A 32 8.88 -20.10 -4.24
N GLN A 33 9.75 -20.04 -3.22
CA GLN A 33 9.56 -19.17 -2.07
C GLN A 33 9.67 -17.68 -2.43
N SER A 34 10.62 -17.32 -3.30
CA SER A 34 10.80 -15.96 -3.83
C SER A 34 9.58 -15.52 -4.65
N GLU A 35 9.11 -16.38 -5.56
CA GLU A 35 7.90 -16.12 -6.35
C GLU A 35 6.65 -16.01 -5.46
N GLY A 36 6.53 -16.86 -4.45
CA GLY A 36 5.48 -16.80 -3.44
C GLY A 36 5.48 -15.48 -2.68
N ALA A 37 6.65 -15.02 -2.24
CA ALA A 37 6.81 -13.72 -1.56
C ALA A 37 6.49 -12.54 -2.48
N ALA A 38 6.94 -12.56 -3.73
CA ALA A 38 6.64 -11.54 -4.72
C ALA A 38 5.13 -11.49 -5.04
N THR A 39 4.48 -12.65 -5.15
CA THR A 39 3.04 -12.76 -5.36
C THR A 39 2.26 -12.21 -4.17
N ALA A 40 2.66 -12.57 -2.94
CA ALA A 40 2.05 -12.05 -1.72
C ALA A 40 2.19 -10.53 -1.60
N ALA A 41 3.37 -9.98 -1.94
CA ALA A 41 3.61 -8.54 -1.95
C ALA A 41 2.72 -7.80 -2.98
N LYS A 42 2.58 -8.35 -4.19
CA LYS A 42 1.66 -7.81 -5.21
C LYS A 42 0.21 -7.86 -4.74
N ALA A 43 -0.23 -8.99 -4.18
CA ALA A 43 -1.58 -9.13 -3.64
C ALA A 43 -1.85 -8.13 -2.52
N GLY A 44 -0.90 -7.97 -1.59
CA GLY A 44 -0.97 -6.97 -0.53
C GLY A 44 -1.10 -5.55 -1.08
N ARG A 45 -0.28 -5.17 -2.07
CA ARG A 45 -0.36 -3.83 -2.68
C ARG A 45 -1.67 -3.61 -3.43
N ALA A 46 -2.18 -4.61 -4.14
CA ALA A 46 -3.48 -4.54 -4.80
C ALA A 46 -4.61 -4.35 -3.78
N ALA A 47 -4.59 -5.09 -2.66
CA ALA A 47 -5.57 -4.94 -1.59
C ALA A 47 -5.51 -3.54 -0.94
N THR A 48 -4.30 -3.04 -0.65
CA THR A 48 -4.12 -1.67 -0.12
C THR A 48 -4.62 -0.62 -1.11
N SER A 49 -4.32 -0.76 -2.40
CA SER A 49 -4.80 0.18 -3.42
C SER A 49 -6.32 0.17 -3.55
N ALA A 50 -6.96 -1.00 -3.47
CA ALA A 50 -8.41 -1.11 -3.51
C ALA A 50 -9.08 -0.45 -2.29
N LEU A 51 -8.51 -0.65 -1.09
CA LEU A 51 -8.99 0.00 0.12
C LEU A 51 -8.83 1.53 0.05
N ILE A 52 -7.66 2.00 -0.35
CA ILE A 52 -7.38 3.44 -0.54
C ILE A 52 -8.38 4.03 -1.53
N GLY A 53 -8.57 3.40 -2.69
CA GLY A 53 -9.57 3.83 -3.68
C GLY A 53 -10.98 3.94 -3.11
N THR A 54 -11.39 2.98 -2.27
CA THR A 54 -12.72 3.00 -1.64
C THR A 54 -12.87 4.16 -0.65
N VAL A 55 -11.92 4.33 0.26
CA VAL A 55 -11.96 5.38 1.30
C VAL A 55 -11.86 6.78 0.67
N ASN A 56 -11.08 6.91 -0.38
CA ASN A 56 -10.82 8.17 -1.07
C ASN A 56 -12.03 8.81 -1.72
N HIS A 57 -13.06 8.02 -2.05
CA HIS A 57 -14.30 8.48 -2.65
C HIS A 57 -15.42 8.70 -1.62
N LEU A 58 -15.16 8.43 -0.34
CA LEU A 58 -16.13 8.66 0.71
C LEU A 58 -16.30 10.17 0.95
N PRO A 59 -17.53 10.67 1.15
CA PRO A 59 -17.75 12.06 1.50
C PRO A 59 -17.15 12.37 2.87
N VAL A 60 -16.42 13.49 2.95
CA VAL A 60 -15.86 13.98 4.22
C VAL A 60 -16.96 14.55 5.11
N ASN A 61 -17.86 15.33 4.50
CA ASN A 61 -19.00 15.93 5.17
C ASN A 61 -20.32 15.41 4.57
N PRO A 62 -21.00 14.44 5.20
CA PRO A 62 -22.27 13.90 4.70
C PRO A 62 -23.41 14.94 4.73
N PHE A 63 -23.24 16.04 5.46
CA PHE A 63 -24.20 17.15 5.51
C PHE A 63 -23.79 18.32 4.60
N ALA A 64 -22.77 18.16 3.75
CA ALA A 64 -22.41 19.18 2.78
C ALA A 64 -23.62 19.56 1.93
N GLN A 65 -23.77 20.86 1.64
CA GLN A 65 -24.88 21.42 0.86
C GLN A 65 -26.28 21.22 1.48
N THR A 66 -26.35 20.85 2.77
CA THR A 66 -27.62 20.82 3.52
C THR A 66 -27.76 22.08 4.38
N SER A 67 -29.00 22.49 4.66
CA SER A 67 -29.30 23.64 5.53
C SER A 67 -28.93 23.42 7.00
N VAL A 68 -28.56 22.19 7.36
CA VAL A 68 -28.21 21.76 8.73
C VAL A 68 -26.74 21.35 8.83
N ASN A 69 -25.91 21.77 7.86
CA ASN A 69 -24.48 21.49 7.86
C ASN A 69 -23.81 22.10 9.10
N PRO A 70 -23.34 21.29 10.06
CA PRO A 70 -22.78 21.84 11.30
C PRO A 70 -21.47 22.60 11.06
N LEU A 71 -20.76 22.30 9.98
CA LEU A 71 -19.47 22.91 9.65
C LEU A 71 -19.60 24.29 8.96
N ASP A 72 -20.82 24.64 8.55
CA ASP A 72 -21.14 25.94 7.96
C ASP A 72 -21.63 26.96 9.01
N ASN A 73 -21.61 26.59 10.30
CA ASN A 73 -21.87 27.51 11.42
C ASN A 73 -20.66 28.44 11.63
N ALA A 74 -20.43 29.34 10.69
CA ALA A 74 -19.31 30.27 10.73
C ALA A 74 -19.64 31.52 11.56
N VAL A 75 -18.63 32.02 12.27
CA VAL A 75 -18.68 33.31 12.96
C VAL A 75 -17.64 34.22 12.31
N GLY A 76 -18.12 35.37 11.84
CA GLY A 76 -17.29 36.41 11.25
C GLY A 76 -17.12 37.61 12.18
N SER A 77 -16.00 38.31 12.04
CA SER A 77 -15.76 39.59 12.70
C SER A 77 -15.02 40.53 11.77
N GLN A 78 -15.37 41.82 11.83
CA GLN A 78 -14.71 42.87 11.08
C GLN A 78 -14.51 44.07 12.00
N VAL A 79 -13.32 44.67 11.93
CA VAL A 79 -12.98 45.90 12.65
C VAL A 79 -12.76 46.97 11.60
N ALA A 80 -13.56 48.04 11.63
CA ALA A 80 -13.50 49.14 10.66
C ALA A 80 -13.45 48.62 9.19
N ASP A 81 -12.46 49.08 8.42
CA ASP A 81 -12.23 48.81 7.00
C ASP A 81 -11.20 47.70 6.74
N PHE A 82 -10.78 46.97 7.78
CA PHE A 82 -9.94 45.77 7.60
C PHE A 82 -10.69 44.65 6.89
N LYS A 83 -9.94 43.71 6.30
CA LYS A 83 -10.48 42.47 5.76
C LYS A 83 -11.19 41.69 6.88
N PRO A 84 -12.45 41.26 6.69
CA PRO A 84 -13.14 40.40 7.64
C PRO A 84 -12.36 39.10 7.86
N VAL A 85 -12.41 38.59 9.09
CA VAL A 85 -11.93 37.25 9.43
C VAL A 85 -13.11 36.37 9.81
N SER A 86 -13.08 35.11 9.42
CA SER A 86 -14.16 34.16 9.70
C SER A 86 -13.61 32.81 10.13
N THR A 87 -14.33 32.13 11.01
CA THR A 87 -14.04 30.71 11.28
C THR A 87 -14.21 29.82 10.05
N ALA A 88 -14.98 30.29 9.05
CA ALA A 88 -15.12 29.64 7.75
C ALA A 88 -13.78 29.40 7.05
N ASP A 89 -12.80 30.29 7.22
CA ASP A 89 -11.51 30.17 6.54
C ASP A 89 -10.78 28.87 6.92
N VAL A 90 -11.08 28.33 8.11
CA VAL A 90 -10.50 27.09 8.63
C VAL A 90 -11.44 25.89 8.44
N THR A 91 -12.76 26.08 8.50
CA THR A 91 -13.72 24.96 8.40
C THR A 91 -14.13 24.65 6.95
N LYS A 92 -14.10 25.62 6.03
CA LYS A 92 -14.51 25.45 4.63
C LYS A 92 -13.82 24.30 3.90
N PRO A 93 -12.51 24.06 4.04
CA PRO A 93 -11.88 22.92 3.38
C PRO A 93 -12.55 21.60 3.75
N VAL A 94 -12.98 21.42 5.00
CA VAL A 94 -13.66 20.19 5.45
C VAL A 94 -15.15 20.25 5.12
N ALA A 95 -15.78 21.42 5.23
CA ALA A 95 -17.21 21.62 4.95
C ALA A 95 -17.58 21.38 3.48
N ASP A 96 -16.71 21.81 2.56
CA ASP A 96 -16.92 21.80 1.10
C ASP A 96 -16.25 20.61 0.40
N SER A 97 -15.35 19.88 1.07
CA SER A 97 -14.69 18.70 0.47
C SER A 97 -15.71 17.62 0.12
N ARG A 98 -15.75 17.27 -1.17
CA ARG A 98 -16.68 16.26 -1.70
C ARG A 98 -16.22 14.84 -1.37
N THR A 99 -14.91 14.63 -1.33
CA THR A 99 -14.30 13.34 -1.05
C THR A 99 -13.05 13.48 -0.18
N VAL A 100 -12.64 12.39 0.48
CA VAL A 100 -11.41 12.35 1.31
C VAL A 100 -10.17 12.77 0.51
N SER A 101 -10.15 12.52 -0.79
CA SER A 101 -9.03 12.89 -1.67
C SER A 101 -8.92 14.39 -1.94
N ASP A 102 -10.01 15.14 -1.76
CA ASP A 102 -10.05 16.60 -2.02
C ASP A 102 -9.45 17.40 -0.85
N LEU A 103 -9.12 16.74 0.26
CA LEU A 103 -8.56 17.40 1.43
C LEU A 103 -7.12 17.89 1.15
N PRO A 104 -6.76 19.12 1.58
CA PRO A 104 -5.50 19.80 1.21
C PRO A 104 -4.18 19.08 1.50
N LEU A 105 -4.20 17.98 2.28
CA LEU A 105 -3.02 17.19 2.66
C LEU A 105 -3.15 15.70 2.32
N ILE A 106 -4.37 15.21 2.09
CA ILE A 106 -4.62 13.78 1.89
C ILE A 106 -4.39 13.39 0.43
N GLY A 107 -4.78 14.25 -0.53
CA GLY A 107 -4.63 13.96 -1.95
C GLY A 107 -3.21 13.58 -2.37
N ASP A 108 -2.19 14.29 -1.88
CA ASP A 108 -0.79 14.03 -2.21
C ASP A 108 -0.26 12.74 -1.54
N THR A 109 -0.66 12.50 -0.28
CA THR A 109 -0.31 11.27 0.44
C THR A 109 -0.90 10.06 -0.28
N VAL A 110 -2.17 10.13 -0.65
CA VAL A 110 -2.91 9.12 -1.39
C VAL A 110 -2.26 8.80 -2.74
N ARG A 111 -1.78 9.82 -3.47
CA ARG A 111 -1.08 9.62 -4.74
C ARG A 111 0.23 8.85 -4.55
N THR A 112 0.99 9.21 -3.52
CA THR A 112 2.25 8.54 -3.16
C THR A 112 2.03 7.07 -2.79
N LEU A 113 0.99 6.76 -2.00
CA LEU A 113 0.67 5.38 -1.60
C LEU A 113 0.23 4.50 -2.77
N GLN A 114 -0.38 5.09 -3.79
CA GLN A 114 -0.81 4.38 -5.01
C GLN A 114 0.31 4.21 -6.04
N GLY A 115 1.51 4.74 -5.78
CA GLY A 115 2.67 4.59 -6.66
C GLY A 115 2.77 5.63 -7.78
N GLY A 116 2.19 6.82 -7.57
CA GLY A 116 2.52 8.02 -8.33
C GLY A 116 3.86 8.62 -7.92
#